data_AF-A0A0A7ICT5-F1
#
_entry.id   AF-A0A0A7ICT5-F1
#
_cell.length_a   1.000
_cell.length_b   1.000
_cell.length_c   1.000
_cell.angle_alpha   90.00
_cell.angle_beta   90.00
_cell.angle_gamma   90.00
#
_symmetry.space_group_name_H-M   'P 1'
#
loop_
_entity.id
_entity.type
_entity.pdbx_description
1 polymer ?
#
loop_
_entity_poly.entity_id
_entity_poly.type
_entity_poly.pdbx_seq_one_letter_code
_entity_poly.pdbx_strand_id
1 'polypeptide(L)'
;MMQKHVVGNKAVTALLAVSFAVSMAACGGNGTQGQPSGAGSASTARESRVSKATAAFFDSKTEIPAEQAFGTKSVWFDKGSGVDIDDESTVDYIYVFDGKGSVTAYQTGYYPSTDNGAVTTTYGDLLGLSEDELIQLAKDRDKDCFDNARENYLSTSAKFFADKAEQDTSKAEEITKKGEEFQKTLSKTEYEEPAAKPFYLKANSSEEMLSFQISRFNEKSADRYLEGSGDVETFATVNTDLDLEPIDTVQLDGMRLQGYSRIVTSVGPDNKGFTGMEQ
;
A
#
# COMPACT_ATOMS: atom_id res chain seq x y z
N MET A 1 29.61 33.15 13.35
CA MET A 1 30.76 32.48 12.72
C MET A 1 31.41 31.57 13.77
N MET A 2 31.77 30.35 13.36
CA MET A 2 32.46 29.28 14.13
C MET A 2 31.58 28.62 15.21
N GLN A 3 31.49 27.29 15.35
CA GLN A 3 32.22 26.17 14.77
C GLN A 3 31.35 24.90 14.95
N LYS A 4 31.02 24.18 13.86
CA LYS A 4 30.39 22.86 13.93
C LYS A 4 31.49 21.82 14.15
N HIS A 5 31.42 21.08 15.25
CA HIS A 5 32.20 19.87 15.44
C HIS A 5 31.51 18.72 14.69
N VAL A 6 32.17 18.27 13.62
CA VAL A 6 31.92 16.99 12.96
C VAL A 6 32.83 15.97 13.65
N VAL A 7 32.25 14.94 14.27
CA VAL A 7 32.98 13.74 14.67
C VAL A 7 32.64 12.66 13.67
N GLY A 8 33.66 12.19 12.96
CA GLY A 8 33.54 11.17 11.94
C GLY A 8 33.74 9.74 12.45
N ASN A 9 33.47 8.86 11.50
CA ASN A 9 34.19 7.63 11.18
C ASN A 9 33.84 6.36 11.97
N LYS A 10 33.15 5.42 11.29
CA LYS A 10 33.56 4.00 11.22
C LYS A 10 33.22 3.39 9.84
N ALA A 11 34.30 2.94 9.19
CA ALA A 11 34.50 1.94 8.12
C ALA A 11 33.25 1.30 7.47
N VAL A 12 33.07 1.34 6.15
CA VAL A 12 33.82 0.64 5.07
C VAL A 12 33.96 -0.87 5.32
N THR A 13 33.04 -1.64 4.73
CA THR A 13 33.34 -3.00 4.24
C THR A 13 32.61 -3.19 2.91
N ALA A 14 33.34 -3.05 1.82
CA ALA A 14 32.95 -3.54 0.51
C ALA A 14 33.48 -4.98 0.36
N LEU A 15 32.63 -5.90 -0.08
CA LEU A 15 33.09 -7.14 -0.69
C LEU A 15 32.43 -7.28 -2.07
N LEU A 16 33.19 -6.88 -3.08
CA LEU A 16 32.98 -7.20 -4.49
C LEU A 16 33.56 -8.59 -4.74
N ALA A 17 32.74 -9.52 -5.24
CA ALA A 17 33.22 -10.72 -5.90
C ALA A 17 32.49 -10.84 -7.25
N VAL A 18 33.07 -10.19 -8.26
CA VAL A 18 32.75 -10.38 -9.67
C VAL A 18 33.69 -11.45 -10.21
N SER A 19 33.18 -12.64 -10.49
CA SER A 19 33.89 -13.66 -11.26
C SER A 19 33.54 -13.49 -12.75
N PHE A 20 34.48 -12.89 -13.48
CA PHE A 20 34.51 -12.94 -14.95
C PHE A 20 34.84 -14.37 -15.40
N ALA A 21 33.95 -14.98 -16.19
CA ALA A 21 34.29 -16.10 -17.05
C ALA A 21 34.36 -15.58 -18.50
N VAL A 22 35.59 -15.45 -19.01
CA VAL A 22 35.88 -15.20 -20.42
C VAL A 22 35.96 -16.55 -21.13
N SER A 23 35.05 -16.78 -22.07
CA SER A 23 35.18 -17.87 -23.04
C SER A 23 35.44 -17.26 -24.41
N MET A 24 36.68 -17.37 -24.88
CA MET A 24 37.03 -17.14 -26.27
C MET A 24 36.67 -18.36 -27.10
N ALA A 25 35.93 -18.16 -28.18
CA ALA A 25 36.00 -19.00 -29.38
C ALA A 25 35.78 -18.10 -30.60
N ALA A 26 36.68 -18.28 -31.57
CA ALA A 26 36.88 -17.45 -32.75
C ALA A 26 35.97 -17.84 -33.93
N CYS A 27 35.72 -16.90 -34.85
CA CYS A 27 36.18 -16.91 -36.25
C CYS A 27 35.21 -16.23 -37.24
N GLY A 28 35.75 -15.25 -37.98
CA GLY A 28 35.38 -14.86 -39.36
C GLY A 28 34.20 -13.87 -39.50
N GLY A 29 34.26 -12.78 -40.26
CA GLY A 29 35.27 -12.24 -41.17
C GLY A 29 34.71 -11.00 -41.90
N ASN A 30 35.60 -10.05 -42.18
CA ASN A 30 35.57 -8.85 -43.02
C ASN A 30 34.29 -8.42 -43.79
N GLY A 31 33.99 -7.12 -43.67
CA GLY A 31 33.29 -6.32 -44.66
C GLY A 31 33.20 -4.84 -44.27
N THR A 32 34.16 -4.03 -44.68
CA THR A 32 34.15 -2.56 -44.55
C THR A 32 33.39 -1.89 -45.68
N GLN A 33 32.41 -1.01 -45.39
CA GLN A 33 32.18 0.24 -46.14
C GLN A 33 31.10 1.14 -45.50
N GLY A 34 31.44 2.43 -45.31
CA GLY A 34 30.53 3.57 -45.55
C GLY A 34 29.70 4.16 -44.40
N GLN A 35 30.27 5.15 -43.70
CA GLN A 35 29.63 6.22 -42.89
C GLN A 35 28.70 7.11 -43.78
N PRO A 36 27.76 8.00 -43.32
CA PRO A 36 27.59 8.66 -42.01
C PRO A 36 26.14 8.63 -41.46
N SER A 37 25.84 8.96 -40.20
CA SER A 37 25.60 10.34 -39.72
C SER A 37 25.17 10.24 -38.26
N GLY A 38 25.96 10.83 -37.35
CA GLY A 38 25.61 10.94 -35.94
C GLY A 38 24.60 12.06 -35.72
N ALA A 39 23.33 11.69 -35.63
CA ALA A 39 22.30 12.45 -34.96
C ALA A 39 21.33 11.43 -34.34
N GLY A 40 21.80 10.77 -33.28
CA GLY A 40 20.97 9.87 -32.48
C GLY A 40 20.01 10.71 -31.66
N SER A 41 18.82 10.94 -32.20
CA SER A 41 17.65 11.40 -31.48
C SER A 41 17.51 10.65 -30.16
N ALA A 42 17.39 11.40 -29.07
CA ALA A 42 16.89 10.91 -27.81
C ALA A 42 15.41 10.50 -27.99
N SER A 43 15.14 9.23 -28.33
CA SER A 43 13.76 8.72 -28.32
C SER A 43 13.67 7.18 -28.24
N THR A 44 14.30 6.55 -27.24
CA THR A 44 14.06 5.12 -26.99
C THR A 44 13.77 4.75 -25.53
N ALA A 45 13.53 5.74 -24.65
CA ALA A 45 13.15 5.46 -23.26
C ALA A 45 11.63 5.36 -23.01
N ARG A 46 10.78 5.53 -24.04
CA ARG A 46 9.31 5.58 -23.87
C ARG A 46 8.55 4.36 -24.39
N GLU A 47 9.23 3.45 -25.10
CA GLU A 47 8.58 2.25 -25.66
C GLU A 47 8.47 1.07 -24.67
N SER A 48 9.03 1.20 -23.45
CA SER A 48 9.06 0.12 -22.44
C SER A 48 8.03 0.26 -21.30
N ARG A 49 7.11 1.23 -21.38
CA ARG A 49 6.01 1.39 -20.38
C ARG A 49 4.69 0.75 -20.81
N VAL A 50 4.71 -0.02 -21.90
CA VAL A 50 3.52 -0.78 -22.32
C VAL A 50 3.49 -2.07 -21.49
N SER A 51 2.65 -2.05 -20.46
CA SER A 51 2.34 -3.15 -19.55
C SER A 51 2.11 -4.46 -20.29
N LYS A 52 2.85 -5.51 -19.92
CA LYS A 52 2.59 -6.88 -20.34
C LYS A 52 1.56 -7.59 -19.45
N ALA A 53 1.02 -6.93 -18.41
CA ALA A 53 0.27 -7.62 -17.37
C ALA A 53 -0.99 -6.93 -16.80
N THR A 54 -1.44 -5.77 -17.31
CA THR A 54 -2.73 -5.17 -16.90
C THR A 54 -3.89 -5.44 -17.87
N ALA A 55 -3.81 -6.53 -18.63
CA ALA A 55 -4.92 -7.02 -19.44
C ALA A 55 -6.00 -7.68 -18.54
N ALA A 56 -6.85 -6.79 -18.02
CA ALA A 56 -8.28 -6.93 -17.71
C ALA A 56 -8.73 -7.99 -16.70
N PHE A 57 -8.85 -7.59 -15.43
CA PHE A 57 -9.74 -8.29 -14.48
C PHE A 57 -11.18 -8.33 -15.03
N PHE A 58 -11.56 -7.25 -15.72
CA PHE A 58 -12.87 -7.10 -16.32
C PHE A 58 -12.74 -6.58 -17.76
N ASP A 59 -13.01 -7.45 -18.74
CA ASP A 59 -13.15 -7.11 -20.16
C ASP A 59 -14.53 -7.59 -20.65
N SER A 60 -15.57 -6.83 -20.26
CA SER A 60 -16.95 -7.22 -20.53
C SER A 60 -17.61 -6.29 -21.54
N LYS A 61 -18.27 -6.89 -22.54
CA LYS A 61 -19.10 -6.16 -23.52
C LYS A 61 -20.46 -5.74 -22.97
N THR A 62 -20.78 -6.10 -21.73
CA THR A 62 -21.95 -5.67 -20.97
C THR A 62 -21.50 -5.05 -19.66
N GLU A 63 -22.33 -4.17 -19.10
CA GLU A 63 -22.10 -3.65 -17.75
C GLU A 63 -22.08 -4.79 -16.72
N ILE A 64 -21.31 -4.59 -15.65
CA ILE A 64 -21.06 -5.60 -14.62
C ILE A 64 -21.67 -5.14 -13.28
N PRO A 65 -22.67 -5.86 -12.74
CA PRO A 65 -23.23 -5.55 -11.43
C PRO A 65 -22.23 -5.74 -10.27
N ALA A 66 -22.46 -5.04 -9.17
CA ALA A 66 -21.63 -5.11 -7.97
C ALA A 66 -21.46 -6.55 -7.44
N GLU A 67 -22.53 -7.35 -7.42
CA GLU A 67 -22.51 -8.75 -7.01
C GLU A 67 -21.53 -9.56 -7.86
N GLN A 68 -21.54 -9.34 -9.17
CA GLN A 68 -20.66 -10.04 -10.10
C GLN A 68 -19.22 -9.53 -9.99
N ALA A 69 -19.03 -8.22 -9.86
CA ALA A 69 -17.73 -7.60 -9.74
C ALA A 69 -16.97 -8.14 -8.51
N PHE A 70 -17.56 -8.07 -7.33
CA PHE A 70 -16.93 -8.53 -6.08
C PHE A 70 -17.02 -10.05 -5.87
N GLY A 71 -17.94 -10.72 -6.56
CA GLY A 71 -18.00 -12.18 -6.65
C GLY A 71 -16.92 -12.79 -7.55
N THR A 72 -16.11 -11.98 -8.22
CA THR A 72 -15.01 -12.42 -9.10
C THR A 72 -13.65 -12.20 -8.44
N LYS A 73 -12.74 -13.17 -8.57
CA LYS A 73 -11.36 -13.02 -8.11
C LYS A 73 -10.72 -11.81 -8.80
N SER A 74 -10.32 -10.80 -8.03
CA SER A 74 -9.88 -9.52 -8.59
C SER A 74 -9.11 -8.69 -7.57
N VAL A 75 -8.33 -7.72 -8.07
CA VAL A 75 -7.59 -6.74 -7.25
C VAL A 75 -8.18 -5.35 -7.49
N TRP A 76 -8.43 -4.63 -6.41
CA TRP A 76 -9.01 -3.28 -6.40
C TRP A 76 -8.16 -2.32 -5.56
N PHE A 77 -8.22 -1.05 -5.88
CA PHE A 77 -7.35 0.00 -5.34
C PHE A 77 -8.22 1.10 -4.71
N ASP A 78 -7.88 1.53 -3.50
CA ASP A 78 -8.46 2.74 -2.91
C ASP A 78 -7.97 3.95 -3.69
N LYS A 79 -8.94 4.69 -4.25
CA LYS A 79 -8.73 5.96 -4.96
C LYS A 79 -8.55 7.14 -3.99
N GLY A 80 -8.97 6.99 -2.75
CA GLY A 80 -9.14 8.12 -1.82
C GLY A 80 -10.37 8.98 -2.16
N SER A 81 -10.73 9.91 -1.27
CA SER A 81 -11.90 10.77 -1.48
C SER A 81 -11.56 12.05 -2.25
N GLY A 82 -12.12 12.20 -3.45
CA GLY A 82 -12.29 13.50 -4.10
C GLY A 82 -11.12 14.04 -4.95
N VAL A 83 -10.21 13.19 -5.42
CA VAL A 83 -9.13 13.60 -6.33
C VAL A 83 -9.25 12.92 -7.69
N ASP A 84 -8.90 13.67 -8.75
CA ASP A 84 -8.62 13.08 -10.06
C ASP A 84 -7.41 12.15 -9.90
N ILE A 85 -7.50 10.95 -10.46
CA ILE A 85 -6.41 9.98 -10.39
C ILE A 85 -5.35 10.33 -11.44
N ASP A 86 -4.12 10.54 -10.99
CA ASP A 86 -2.90 10.56 -11.78
C ASP A 86 -1.89 9.50 -11.28
N ASP A 87 -0.69 9.46 -11.85
CA ASP A 87 0.34 8.50 -11.47
C ASP A 87 0.95 8.74 -10.08
N GLU A 88 0.91 9.97 -9.57
CA GLU A 88 1.42 10.33 -8.23
C GLU A 88 0.33 10.18 -7.15
N SER A 89 -0.92 9.99 -7.54
CA SER A 89 -2.04 9.78 -6.64
C SER A 89 -1.83 8.53 -5.78
N THR A 90 -2.07 8.69 -4.49
CA THR A 90 -1.74 7.68 -3.48
C THR A 90 -2.82 6.61 -3.36
N VAL A 91 -2.40 5.36 -3.17
CA VAL A 91 -3.25 4.20 -2.94
C VAL A 91 -3.06 3.77 -1.49
N ASP A 92 -4.02 4.09 -0.63
CA ASP A 92 -3.93 3.80 0.80
C ASP A 92 -4.24 2.33 1.12
N TYR A 93 -5.05 1.68 0.30
CA TYR A 93 -5.38 0.26 0.42
C TYR A 93 -5.43 -0.44 -0.94
N ILE A 94 -4.98 -1.70 -0.94
CA ILE A 94 -5.22 -2.66 -2.02
C ILE A 94 -6.10 -3.77 -1.48
N TYR A 95 -7.22 -4.02 -2.16
CA TYR A 95 -8.22 -5.03 -1.81
C TYR A 95 -8.14 -6.20 -2.77
N VAL A 96 -8.03 -7.42 -2.23
CA VAL A 96 -7.95 -8.66 -3.01
C VAL A 96 -9.19 -9.49 -2.73
N PHE A 97 -10.08 -9.60 -3.72
CA PHE A 97 -11.27 -10.44 -3.65
C PHE A 97 -10.94 -11.86 -4.08
N ASP A 98 -11.39 -12.84 -3.32
CA ASP A 98 -11.08 -14.25 -3.56
C ASP A 98 -12.04 -14.95 -4.54
N GLY A 99 -13.09 -14.25 -4.98
CA GLY A 99 -14.17 -14.78 -5.81
C GLY A 99 -15.09 -15.78 -5.10
N LYS A 100 -15.02 -15.85 -3.77
CA LYS A 100 -15.78 -16.76 -2.90
C LYS A 100 -16.50 -16.03 -1.77
N GLY A 101 -16.61 -14.71 -1.86
CA GLY A 101 -17.29 -13.87 -0.88
C GLY A 101 -16.39 -13.27 0.19
N SER A 102 -15.07 -13.35 0.03
CA SER A 102 -14.12 -12.73 0.97
C SER A 102 -13.19 -11.74 0.28
N VAL A 103 -12.74 -10.76 1.07
CA VAL A 103 -11.76 -9.74 0.68
C VAL A 103 -10.63 -9.72 1.70
N THR A 104 -9.40 -9.60 1.21
CA THR A 104 -8.24 -9.25 2.03
C THR A 104 -7.87 -7.81 1.74
N ALA A 105 -7.75 -6.98 2.78
CA ALA A 105 -7.34 -5.58 2.66
C ALA A 105 -5.90 -5.43 3.14
N TYR A 106 -5.03 -4.93 2.28
CA TYR A 106 -3.64 -4.59 2.59
C TYR A 106 -3.52 -3.07 2.65
N GLN A 107 -2.98 -2.54 3.74
CA GLN A 107 -2.67 -1.13 3.86
C GLN A 107 -1.39 -0.82 3.09
N THR A 108 -1.46 0.15 2.18
CA THR A 108 -0.34 0.49 1.29
C THR A 108 0.10 1.95 1.40
N GLY A 109 -0.57 2.71 2.28
CA GLY A 109 -0.20 4.05 2.69
C GLY A 109 -0.16 4.21 4.21
N TYR A 110 0.87 4.88 4.73
CA TYR A 110 0.98 5.26 6.14
C TYR A 110 1.74 6.58 6.29
N TYR A 111 1.10 7.55 6.94
CA TYR A 111 1.61 8.91 7.13
C TYR A 111 1.73 9.21 8.63
N PRO A 112 2.85 8.87 9.27
CA PRO A 112 3.04 9.14 10.69
C PRO A 112 3.16 10.64 10.97
N SER A 113 2.88 11.02 12.20
CA SER A 113 3.07 12.39 12.71
C SER A 113 4.53 12.70 13.08
N THR A 114 5.44 11.73 12.95
CA THR A 114 6.87 11.85 13.25
C THR A 114 7.71 11.67 11.98
N ASP A 115 9.01 11.97 12.07
CA ASP A 115 9.96 11.86 10.95
C ASP A 115 10.30 10.40 10.56
N ASN A 116 9.63 9.41 11.13
CA ASN A 116 9.73 8.01 10.71
C ASN A 116 9.10 7.94 9.31
N GLY A 117 9.91 7.88 8.25
CA GLY A 117 9.47 8.13 6.87
C GLY A 117 8.14 7.46 6.48
N ALA A 118 7.30 8.18 5.73
CA ALA A 118 6.01 7.69 5.27
C ALA A 118 6.16 6.45 4.37
N VAL A 119 5.19 5.54 4.45
CA VAL A 119 4.98 4.51 3.44
C VAL A 119 3.98 5.06 2.44
N THR A 120 4.33 5.05 1.17
CA THR A 120 3.45 5.53 0.11
C THR A 120 3.49 4.56 -1.05
N THR A 121 2.31 4.24 -1.55
CA THR A 121 2.11 3.55 -2.82
C THR A 121 1.34 4.49 -3.71
N THR A 122 1.79 4.62 -4.96
CA THR A 122 1.14 5.47 -5.97
C THR A 122 0.57 4.62 -7.09
N TYR A 123 -0.34 5.16 -7.89
CA TYR A 123 -0.80 4.47 -9.10
C TYR A 123 0.34 4.22 -10.10
N GLY A 124 1.36 5.07 -10.11
CA GLY A 124 2.59 4.89 -10.89
C GLY A 124 3.35 3.62 -10.52
N ASP A 125 3.39 3.26 -9.24
CA ASP A 125 4.01 2.01 -8.75
C ASP A 125 3.27 0.76 -9.22
N LEU A 126 1.97 0.88 -9.51
CA LEU A 126 1.13 -0.23 -9.98
C LEU A 126 1.30 -0.50 -11.49
N LEU A 127 1.83 0.47 -12.24
CA LEU A 127 1.91 0.39 -13.70
C LEU A 127 2.79 -0.77 -14.15
N GLY A 128 2.25 -1.62 -15.01
CA GLY A 128 2.98 -2.73 -15.62
C GLY A 128 3.06 -4.00 -14.76
N LEU A 129 2.59 -3.97 -13.52
CA LEU A 129 2.57 -5.14 -12.64
C LEU A 129 1.46 -6.13 -13.02
N SER A 130 1.76 -7.42 -12.89
CA SER A 130 0.79 -8.50 -12.94
C SER A 130 -0.04 -8.60 -11.66
N GLU A 131 -1.12 -9.39 -11.67
CA GLU A 131 -1.91 -9.66 -10.47
C GLU A 131 -1.05 -10.18 -9.31
N ASP A 132 -0.17 -11.16 -9.57
CA ASP A 132 0.69 -11.72 -8.53
C ASP A 132 1.70 -10.70 -8.00
N GLU A 133 2.22 -9.82 -8.87
CA GLU A 133 3.13 -8.74 -8.48
C GLU A 133 2.41 -7.63 -7.70
N LEU A 134 1.16 -7.29 -8.06
CA LEU A 134 0.33 -6.35 -7.31
C LEU A 134 0.04 -6.88 -5.90
N ILE A 135 -0.29 -8.17 -5.79
CA ILE A 135 -0.53 -8.81 -4.49
C ILE A 135 0.76 -8.85 -3.66
N GLN A 136 1.90 -9.16 -4.27
CA GLN A 136 3.17 -9.15 -3.55
C GLN A 136 3.56 -7.75 -3.08
N LEU A 137 3.40 -6.73 -3.93
CA LEU A 137 3.60 -5.33 -3.55
C LEU A 137 2.70 -4.94 -2.38
N ALA A 138 1.42 -5.32 -2.42
CA ALA A 138 0.47 -5.04 -1.36
C ALA A 138 0.92 -5.64 -0.02
N LYS A 139 1.39 -6.90 -0.02
CA LYS A 139 1.92 -7.59 1.18
C LYS A 139 3.17 -6.92 1.74
N ASP A 140 4.10 -6.56 0.85
CA ASP A 140 5.35 -5.92 1.25
C ASP A 140 5.07 -4.55 1.88
N ARG A 141 4.15 -3.77 1.27
CA ARG A 141 3.74 -2.46 1.76
C ARG A 141 2.92 -2.50 3.05
N ASP A 142 2.07 -3.51 3.22
CA ASP A 142 1.32 -3.71 4.47
C ASP A 142 2.26 -4.00 5.64
N LYS A 143 3.28 -4.83 5.39
CA LYS A 143 4.34 -5.06 6.37
C LYS A 143 5.14 -3.79 6.67
N ASP A 144 5.53 -3.03 5.64
CA ASP A 144 6.23 -1.75 5.83
C ASP A 144 5.38 -0.76 6.65
N CYS A 145 4.07 -0.67 6.37
CA CYS A 145 3.14 0.17 7.11
C CYS A 145 3.06 -0.26 8.58
N PHE A 146 2.98 -1.57 8.85
CA PHE A 146 2.99 -2.11 10.20
C PHE A 146 4.28 -1.77 10.95
N ASP A 147 5.45 -2.01 10.36
CA ASP A 147 6.72 -1.77 11.02
C ASP A 147 6.89 -0.27 11.34
N ASN A 148 6.56 0.61 10.40
CA ASN A 148 6.58 2.06 10.61
C ASN A 148 5.56 2.52 11.67
N ALA A 149 4.34 1.99 11.66
CA ALA A 149 3.33 2.32 12.65
C ALA A 149 3.75 1.87 14.05
N ARG A 150 4.34 0.68 14.19
CA ARG A 150 4.88 0.18 15.45
C ARG A 150 6.02 1.05 15.97
N GLU A 151 6.97 1.42 15.12
CA GLU A 151 8.09 2.28 15.51
C GLU A 151 7.65 3.69 15.90
N ASN A 152 6.75 4.30 15.11
CA ASN A 152 6.14 5.58 15.43
C ASN A 152 5.42 5.52 16.78
N TYR A 153 4.69 4.43 17.02
CA TYR A 153 3.89 4.30 18.23
C TYR A 153 4.73 4.00 19.47
N LEU A 154 5.83 3.25 19.36
CA LEU A 154 6.81 3.09 20.43
C LEU A 154 7.33 4.46 20.90
N SER A 155 7.74 5.31 19.95
CA SER A 155 8.26 6.65 20.26
C SER A 155 7.22 7.56 20.91
N THR A 156 6.03 7.67 20.30
CA THR A 156 4.98 8.59 20.77
C THR A 156 4.37 8.16 22.10
N SER A 157 4.17 6.85 22.31
CA SER A 157 3.67 6.34 23.59
C SER A 157 4.70 6.45 24.72
N ALA A 158 5.99 6.24 24.46
CA ALA A 158 7.04 6.45 25.46
C ALA A 158 7.05 7.90 25.95
N LYS A 159 6.96 8.86 25.02
CA LYS A 159 6.83 10.29 25.36
C LYS A 159 5.55 10.56 26.16
N PHE A 160 4.42 9.98 25.76
CA PHE A 160 3.15 10.13 26.49
C PHE A 160 3.26 9.72 27.97
N PHE A 161 3.81 8.53 28.26
CA PHE A 161 3.96 8.06 29.63
C PHE A 161 4.94 8.92 30.44
N ALA A 162 6.04 9.38 29.84
CA ALA A 162 6.97 10.30 30.49
C ALA A 162 6.30 11.64 30.85
N ASP A 163 5.63 12.26 29.88
CA ASP A 163 4.93 13.54 30.08
C ASP A 163 3.82 13.40 31.15
N LYS A 164 3.10 12.27 31.18
CA LYS A 164 2.07 12.00 32.21
C LYS A 164 2.67 11.80 33.61
N ALA A 165 3.80 11.10 33.73
CA ALA A 165 4.47 10.91 35.01
C ALA A 165 5.02 12.23 35.58
N GLU A 166 5.50 13.14 34.72
CA GLU A 166 5.90 14.49 35.12
C GLU A 166 4.71 15.35 35.58
N GLN A 167 3.55 15.19 34.94
CA GLN A 167 2.33 15.93 35.28
C GLN A 167 1.67 15.45 36.58
N ASP A 168 1.62 14.15 36.82
CA ASP A 168 1.04 13.54 38.04
C ASP A 168 2.15 12.93 38.91
N THR A 169 2.91 13.80 39.58
CA THR A 169 4.01 13.38 40.46
C THR A 169 3.57 12.46 41.60
N SER A 170 2.28 12.48 41.96
CA SER A 170 1.73 11.60 43.01
C SER A 170 1.59 10.15 42.55
N LYS A 171 1.51 9.92 41.24
CA LYS A 171 1.40 8.59 40.60
C LYS A 171 2.55 8.27 39.65
N ALA A 172 3.60 9.09 39.62
CA ALA A 172 4.70 8.97 38.67
C ALA A 172 5.26 7.54 38.56
N GLU A 173 5.53 6.88 39.69
CA GLU A 173 6.05 5.51 39.72
C GLU A 173 5.08 4.49 39.10
N GLU A 174 3.77 4.62 39.36
CA GLU A 174 2.74 3.78 38.75
C GLU A 174 2.67 3.99 37.23
N ILE A 175 2.68 5.26 36.80
CA ILE A 175 2.61 5.65 35.39
C ILE A 175 3.84 5.13 34.63
N THR A 176 5.04 5.30 35.19
CA THR A 176 6.28 4.79 34.60
C THR A 176 6.23 3.28 34.45
N LYS A 177 5.81 2.54 35.49
CA LYS A 177 5.69 1.08 35.42
C LYS A 177 4.70 0.63 34.35
N LYS A 178 3.52 1.27 34.27
CA LYS A 178 2.55 1.00 33.19
C LYS A 178 3.14 1.30 31.82
N GLY A 179 3.90 2.39 31.69
CA GLY A 179 4.61 2.72 30.46
C GLY A 179 5.62 1.65 30.05
N GLU A 180 6.43 1.15 30.97
CA GLU A 180 7.40 0.08 30.72
C GLU A 180 6.72 -1.22 30.28
N GLU A 181 5.62 -1.61 30.93
CA GLU A 181 4.82 -2.78 30.58
C GLU A 181 4.18 -2.63 29.18
N PHE A 182 3.68 -1.44 28.86
CA PHE A 182 3.15 -1.11 27.54
C PHE A 182 4.24 -1.20 26.46
N GLN A 183 5.40 -0.56 26.67
CA GLN A 183 6.53 -0.61 25.73
C GLN A 183 7.00 -2.05 25.48
N LYS A 184 7.05 -2.88 26.52
CA LYS A 184 7.44 -4.29 26.41
C LYS A 184 6.45 -5.11 25.58
N THR A 185 5.15 -4.81 25.70
CA THR A 185 4.11 -5.46 24.91
C THR A 185 4.20 -5.02 23.44
N LEU A 186 4.34 -3.72 23.21
CA LEU A 186 4.43 -3.16 21.88
C LEU A 186 5.67 -3.64 21.12
N SER A 187 6.82 -3.73 21.79
CA SER A 187 8.09 -4.21 21.21
C SER A 187 8.06 -5.68 20.79
N LYS A 188 7.13 -6.48 21.33
CA LYS A 188 6.95 -7.90 20.99
C LYS A 188 5.88 -8.13 19.95
N THR A 189 5.20 -7.08 19.51
CA THR A 189 4.16 -7.21 18.49
C THR A 189 4.83 -7.49 17.15
N GLU A 190 4.43 -8.60 16.55
CA GLU A 190 4.90 -9.04 15.24
C GLU A 190 3.84 -8.75 14.18
N TYR A 191 4.30 -8.64 12.94
CA TYR A 191 3.43 -8.48 11.80
C TYR A 191 2.61 -9.75 11.58
N GLU A 192 1.32 -9.59 11.37
CA GLU A 192 0.41 -10.66 10.96
C GLU A 192 -0.20 -10.28 9.62
N GLU A 193 -0.03 -11.14 8.61
CA GLU A 193 -0.64 -10.90 7.30
C GLU A 193 -2.17 -10.85 7.44
N PRO A 194 -2.86 -9.85 6.84
CA PRO A 194 -4.30 -9.71 6.96
C PRO A 194 -5.05 -10.97 6.49
N ALA A 195 -5.91 -11.49 7.37
CA ALA A 195 -6.80 -12.59 7.02
C ALA A 195 -7.93 -12.10 6.12
N ALA A 196 -8.32 -12.93 5.15
CA ALA A 196 -9.52 -12.67 4.34
C ALA A 196 -10.76 -12.59 5.23
N LYS A 197 -11.60 -11.58 5.00
CA LYS A 197 -12.85 -11.33 5.73
C LYS A 197 -14.03 -11.39 4.77
N PRO A 198 -15.21 -11.86 5.23
CA PRO A 198 -16.40 -11.81 4.40
C PRO A 198 -16.74 -10.36 4.08
N PHE A 199 -17.18 -10.11 2.85
CA PHE A 199 -17.79 -8.84 2.46
C PHE A 199 -19.30 -9.00 2.28
N TYR A 200 -20.01 -7.88 2.36
CA TYR A 200 -21.45 -7.81 2.17
C TYR A 200 -21.78 -6.59 1.33
N LEU A 201 -22.79 -6.72 0.48
CA LEU A 201 -23.38 -5.58 -0.21
C LEU A 201 -24.62 -5.14 0.58
N LYS A 202 -24.70 -3.84 0.89
CA LYS A 202 -25.78 -3.23 1.65
C LYS A 202 -26.56 -2.29 0.73
N ALA A 203 -27.87 -2.51 0.63
CA ALA A 203 -28.80 -1.61 -0.03
C ALA A 203 -29.62 -0.86 1.03
N ASN A 204 -29.49 0.47 1.06
CA ASN A 204 -30.35 1.35 1.83
C ASN A 204 -31.19 2.20 0.86
N SER A 205 -32.18 2.93 1.36
CA SER A 205 -33.15 3.67 0.53
C SER A 205 -32.56 4.70 -0.46
N SER A 206 -31.27 5.01 -0.36
CA SER A 206 -30.56 5.95 -1.24
C SER A 206 -29.10 5.60 -1.51
N GLU A 207 -28.55 4.55 -0.89
CA GLU A 207 -27.11 4.28 -0.86
C GLU A 207 -26.84 2.78 -0.99
N GLU A 208 -25.90 2.46 -1.85
CA GLU A 208 -25.40 1.11 -2.09
C GLU A 208 -23.95 1.05 -1.61
N MET A 209 -23.64 0.10 -0.73
CA MET A 209 -22.32 0.02 -0.09
C MET A 209 -21.73 -1.37 -0.16
N LEU A 210 -20.43 -1.44 -0.39
CA LEU A 210 -19.60 -2.60 -0.10
C LEU A 210 -19.07 -2.47 1.33
N SER A 211 -19.30 -3.50 2.13
CA SER A 211 -18.98 -3.50 3.56
C SER A 211 -18.15 -4.71 3.98
N PHE A 212 -17.08 -4.47 4.71
CA PHE A 212 -16.23 -5.53 5.27
C PHE A 212 -15.44 -5.03 6.49
N GLN A 213 -14.83 -5.95 7.22
CA GLN A 213 -13.97 -5.61 8.34
C GLN A 213 -12.50 -5.65 7.93
N ILE A 214 -11.72 -4.70 8.44
CA ILE A 214 -10.26 -4.72 8.34
C ILE A 214 -9.65 -4.76 9.74
N SER A 215 -8.48 -5.39 9.83
CA SER A 215 -7.62 -5.32 11.02
C SER A 215 -6.52 -4.32 10.73
N ARG A 216 -6.28 -3.37 11.63
CA ARG A 216 -5.17 -2.41 11.49
C ARG A 216 -4.50 -2.16 12.84
N PHE A 217 -3.26 -1.72 12.81
CA PHE A 217 -2.51 -1.39 14.01
C PHE A 217 -3.22 -0.30 14.84
N ASN A 218 -3.29 -0.48 16.17
CA ASN A 218 -4.04 0.39 17.08
C ASN A 218 -3.14 1.41 17.78
N GLU A 219 -2.92 2.55 17.13
CA GLU A 219 -2.08 3.66 17.63
C GLU A 219 -2.76 4.54 18.70
N LYS A 220 -3.94 4.16 19.22
CA LYS A 220 -4.77 5.00 20.13
C LYS A 220 -5.00 4.38 21.50
N SER A 221 -4.15 3.45 21.92
CA SER A 221 -4.35 2.64 23.11
C SER A 221 -3.59 3.11 24.37
N ALA A 222 -2.62 4.03 24.27
CA ALA A 222 -1.74 4.38 25.40
C ALA A 222 -2.49 5.07 26.56
N ASP A 223 -3.40 6.01 26.24
CA ASP A 223 -4.23 6.69 27.24
C ASP A 223 -5.22 5.71 27.90
N ARG A 224 -5.89 4.88 27.09
CA ARG A 224 -6.77 3.81 27.56
C ARG A 224 -6.05 2.77 28.44
N TYR A 225 -4.82 2.41 28.07
CA TYR A 225 -3.96 1.51 28.86
C TYR A 225 -3.69 2.10 30.24
N LEU A 226 -3.41 3.40 30.30
CA LEU A 226 -3.12 4.10 31.55
C LEU A 226 -4.35 4.12 32.48
N GLU A 227 -5.53 4.36 31.93
CA GLU A 227 -6.82 4.41 32.65
C GLU A 227 -7.32 3.04 33.12
N GLY A 228 -6.74 1.94 32.63
CA GLY A 228 -7.15 0.58 33.02
C GLY A 228 -8.51 0.15 32.45
N SER A 229 -9.07 0.90 31.50
CA SER A 229 -10.21 0.48 30.70
C SER A 229 -9.74 -0.57 29.69
N GLY A 230 -10.25 -1.79 29.81
CA GLY A 230 -9.76 -2.99 29.12
C GLY A 230 -9.64 -2.94 27.60
N ASP A 231 -8.92 -3.94 27.11
CA ASP A 231 -8.56 -4.30 25.73
C ASP A 231 -7.69 -3.27 24.99
N VAL A 232 -6.42 -3.35 25.36
CA VAL A 232 -5.29 -2.73 24.68
C VAL A 232 -4.91 -3.67 23.54
N GLU A 233 -5.89 -3.97 22.68
CA GLU A 233 -5.63 -4.79 21.51
C GLU A 233 -4.63 -4.05 20.64
N THR A 234 -3.53 -4.71 20.28
CA THR A 234 -2.53 -4.11 19.41
C THR A 234 -3.07 -3.85 18.01
N PHE A 235 -4.13 -4.57 17.64
CA PHE A 235 -4.86 -4.37 16.40
C PHE A 235 -6.30 -3.96 16.72
N ALA A 236 -6.82 -3.02 15.95
CA ALA A 236 -8.22 -2.64 15.98
C ALA A 236 -8.94 -3.26 14.78
N THR A 237 -10.09 -3.87 15.04
CA THR A 237 -11.04 -4.24 13.97
C THR A 237 -11.91 -3.04 13.63
N VAL A 238 -11.97 -2.67 12.36
CA VAL A 238 -12.72 -1.52 11.88
C VAL A 238 -13.64 -1.92 10.74
N ASN A 239 -14.90 -1.46 10.79
CA ASN A 239 -15.82 -1.60 9.68
C ASN A 239 -15.44 -0.60 8.59
N THR A 240 -15.30 -1.10 7.36
CA THR A 240 -15.08 -0.30 6.15
C THR A 240 -16.35 -0.39 5.32
N ASP A 241 -16.90 0.76 4.96
CA ASP A 241 -18.05 0.91 4.08
C ASP A 241 -17.61 1.79 2.90
N LEU A 242 -17.79 1.29 1.66
CA LEU A 242 -17.40 1.96 0.42
C LEU A 242 -18.61 2.13 -0.48
N ASP A 243 -18.87 3.37 -0.93
CA ASP A 243 -20.02 3.68 -1.77
C ASP A 243 -19.85 3.12 -3.18
N LEU A 244 -20.91 2.48 -3.67
CA LEU A 244 -20.97 1.80 -4.97
C LEU A 244 -21.57 2.67 -6.07
N GLU A 245 -21.37 3.98 -6.00
CA GLU A 245 -21.68 4.89 -7.11
C GLU A 245 -20.66 4.65 -8.25
N PRO A 246 -21.08 4.15 -9.43
CA PRO A 246 -20.16 3.86 -10.53
C PRO A 246 -19.51 5.13 -11.05
N ILE A 247 -18.25 5.02 -11.48
CA ILE A 247 -17.51 6.14 -12.06
C ILE A 247 -17.12 5.89 -13.51
N ASP A 248 -16.87 6.99 -14.21
CA ASP A 248 -16.32 6.95 -15.56
C ASP A 248 -14.90 6.36 -15.59
N THR A 249 -14.49 5.96 -16.79
CA THR A 249 -13.15 5.41 -17.02
C THR A 249 -12.08 6.46 -16.77
N VAL A 250 -11.06 6.08 -16.00
CA VAL A 250 -9.81 6.83 -15.88
C VAL A 250 -8.75 6.15 -16.74
N GLN A 251 -8.05 6.95 -17.55
CA GLN A 251 -6.93 6.48 -18.37
C GLN A 251 -5.61 7.02 -17.81
N LEU A 252 -4.74 6.12 -17.39
CA LEU A 252 -3.34 6.38 -17.07
C LEU A 252 -2.43 5.83 -18.18
N ASP A 253 -1.16 6.24 -18.20
CA ASP A 253 -0.17 5.70 -19.15
C ASP A 253 0.03 4.20 -18.91
N GLY A 254 -0.57 3.35 -19.76
CA GLY A 254 -0.46 1.89 -19.63
C GLY A 254 -1.45 1.21 -18.67
N MET A 255 -2.44 1.93 -18.13
CA MET A 255 -3.48 1.36 -17.26
C MET A 255 -4.84 2.05 -17.47
N ARG A 256 -5.91 1.25 -17.54
CA ARG A 256 -7.31 1.70 -17.62
C ARG A 256 -8.01 1.32 -16.34
N LEU A 257 -8.58 2.29 -15.65
CA LEU A 257 -9.28 2.08 -14.39
C LEU A 257 -10.76 2.40 -14.54
N GLN A 258 -11.60 1.59 -13.92
CA GLN A 258 -13.03 1.85 -13.71
C GLN A 258 -13.43 1.23 -12.37
N GLY A 259 -14.63 1.54 -11.89
CA GLY A 259 -15.15 0.97 -10.66
C GLY A 259 -16.20 1.88 -10.06
N TYR A 260 -16.02 2.19 -8.79
CA TYR A 260 -16.93 2.99 -7.98
C TYR A 260 -16.21 4.17 -7.34
N SER A 261 -16.97 5.10 -6.76
CA SER A 261 -16.56 6.38 -6.18
C SER A 261 -15.15 6.42 -5.57
N ARG A 262 -14.83 5.43 -4.73
CA ARG A 262 -13.60 5.30 -3.95
C ARG A 262 -12.77 4.04 -4.26
N ILE A 263 -13.30 3.09 -5.01
CA ILE A 263 -12.63 1.80 -5.25
C ILE A 263 -12.66 1.44 -6.73
N VAL A 264 -11.47 1.26 -7.30
CA VAL A 264 -11.29 1.05 -8.74
C VAL A 264 -10.44 -0.19 -9.03
N THR A 265 -10.58 -0.74 -10.23
CA THR A 265 -9.79 -1.89 -10.70
C THR A 265 -9.33 -1.68 -12.14
N SER A 266 -8.32 -2.45 -12.56
CA SER A 266 -7.84 -2.43 -13.94
C SER A 266 -8.82 -3.14 -14.88
N VAL A 267 -9.21 -2.46 -15.95
CA VAL A 267 -10.19 -2.94 -16.92
C VAL A 267 -9.64 -3.04 -18.34
N GLY A 268 -10.26 -3.90 -19.14
CA GLY A 268 -9.97 -4.05 -20.56
C GLY A 268 -10.41 -2.83 -21.39
N PRO A 269 -9.93 -2.74 -22.64
CA PRO A 269 -10.32 -1.67 -23.56
C PRO A 269 -11.81 -1.71 -23.91
N ASP A 270 -12.44 -2.90 -23.92
CA ASP A 270 -13.83 -3.08 -24.33
C ASP A 270 -14.83 -3.07 -23.15
N ASN A 271 -14.35 -2.85 -21.91
CA ASN A 271 -15.20 -2.85 -20.73
C ASN A 271 -16.28 -1.75 -20.79
N LYS A 272 -17.55 -2.15 -20.68
CA LYS A 272 -18.71 -1.25 -20.68
C LYS A 272 -18.96 -0.47 -19.40
N GLY A 273 -18.36 -0.87 -18.29
CA GLY A 273 -18.56 -0.23 -16.99
C GLY A 273 -19.13 -1.17 -15.94
N PHE A 274 -19.31 -0.61 -14.76
CA PHE A 274 -19.93 -1.26 -13.62
C PHE A 274 -21.28 -0.62 -13.34
N THR A 275 -22.18 -1.40 -12.75
CA THR A 275 -23.46 -0.91 -12.22
C THR A 275 -23.52 -1.17 -10.72
N GLY A 276 -24.46 -0.53 -10.06
CA GLY A 276 -24.84 -0.85 -8.69
C GLY A 276 -25.38 -2.28 -8.52
N MET A 277 -26.04 -2.53 -7.41
CA MET A 277 -26.74 -3.80 -7.15
C MET A 277 -27.91 -3.97 -8.14
N GLU A 278 -28.12 -5.19 -8.64
CA GLU A 278 -29.30 -5.48 -9.47
C GLU A 278 -30.60 -5.33 -8.65
N GLN A 279 -31.58 -4.59 -9.17
CA GLN A 279 -32.94 -4.47 -8.60
C GLN A 279 -33.84 -5.62 -8.98
#